data_AF-A0A249SN71-F1
#
_entry.id   AF-A0A249SN71-F1
#
_cell.length_a   1.000
_cell.length_b   1.000
_cell.length_c   1.000
_cell.angle_alpha   90.00
_cell.angle_beta   90.00
_cell.angle_gamma   90.00
#
_symmetry.space_group_name_H-M   'P 1'
#
loop_
_entity.id
_entity.type
_entity.pdbx_description
1 polymer ?
#
loop_
_entity_poly.entity_id
_entity_poly.type
_entity_poly.pdbx_seq_one_letter_code
_entity_poly.pdbx_strand_id
1 'polypeptide(L)'
;MNTKKIKKEYQVFSMLFVIQVKSWFKNPLNIFLGVFISLYTMLCWLAFKNNDPFLLVSGICVAMTRNSMYIYLRTIIDWRDKNFNDKLNMSNISNKTKHTSLLAFNFVSTLLICLILFAISIALFPAQIAYIKNMNILMMLFGLIICWGTCYVLALFLYTFVANSKWAIMIGLLIYFSTMYFLGLGFPFQVIIEQKWLNYILYLHPFRYSINIVQAGFVNAQNFHYINDAININVDFGFKEIKWLPYFLAIFTISGYIISLVTKRVIDSNYKFRSRNKIKRLRTESKQYIKTINETNDIEFLKRLREDRRQKD
;
A
#
# COMPACT_ATOMS: atom_id res chain seq x y z
N MET A 1 -4.87 -29.09 15.55
CA MET A 1 -4.36 -28.43 14.31
C MET A 1 -3.12 -29.18 13.84
N ASN A 2 -3.08 -29.68 12.59
CA ASN A 2 -2.11 -30.70 12.16
C ASN A 2 -0.69 -30.10 11.99
N THR A 3 0.25 -30.44 12.89
CA THR A 3 1.61 -29.86 12.98
C THR A 3 2.43 -30.02 11.70
N LYS A 4 2.25 -31.13 10.96
CA LYS A 4 2.89 -31.35 9.65
C LYS A 4 2.48 -30.32 8.60
N LYS A 5 1.22 -29.88 8.60
CA LYS A 5 0.70 -28.86 7.67
C LYS A 5 1.30 -27.49 7.98
N ILE A 6 1.38 -27.12 9.26
CA ILE A 6 1.98 -25.86 9.70
C ILE A 6 3.46 -25.80 9.30
N LYS A 7 4.21 -26.89 9.53
CA LYS A 7 5.63 -26.96 9.14
C LYS A 7 5.84 -26.76 7.63
N LYS A 8 4.98 -27.37 6.80
CA LYS A 8 5.02 -27.19 5.34
C LYS A 8 4.69 -25.75 4.93
N GLU A 9 3.65 -25.14 5.49
CA GLU A 9 3.29 -23.75 5.21
C GLU A 9 4.39 -22.77 5.65
N TYR A 10 5.04 -23.02 6.79
CA TYR A 10 6.18 -22.23 7.26
C TYR A 10 7.39 -22.35 6.33
N GLN A 11 7.71 -23.56 5.85
CA GLN A 11 8.78 -23.77 4.86
C GLN A 11 8.50 -22.99 3.57
N VAL A 12 7.26 -23.03 3.08
CA VAL A 12 6.85 -22.26 1.90
C VAL A 12 6.94 -20.75 2.15
N PHE A 13 6.47 -20.28 3.31
CA PHE A 13 6.60 -18.88 3.72
C PHE A 13 8.06 -18.42 3.71
N SER A 14 8.95 -19.20 4.34
CA SER A 14 10.38 -18.88 4.43
C SER A 14 11.03 -18.89 3.05
N MET A 15 10.67 -19.83 2.18
CA MET A 15 11.18 -19.88 0.81
C MET A 15 10.76 -18.64 0.01
N LEU A 16 9.49 -18.25 0.08
CA LEU A 16 8.97 -17.05 -0.58
C LEU A 16 9.63 -15.78 -0.03
N PHE A 17 9.86 -15.71 1.28
CA PHE A 17 10.54 -14.60 1.92
C PHE A 17 11.98 -14.47 1.43
N VAL A 18 12.74 -15.58 1.39
CA VAL A 18 14.13 -15.61 0.89
C VAL A 18 14.20 -15.23 -0.59
N ILE A 19 13.25 -15.68 -1.41
CA ILE A 19 13.16 -15.27 -2.82
C ILE A 19 12.99 -13.76 -2.93
N GLN A 20 12.13 -13.15 -2.10
CA GLN A 20 11.92 -11.70 -2.09
C GLN A 20 13.16 -10.94 -1.64
N VAL A 21 13.83 -11.40 -0.58
CA VAL A 21 15.12 -10.84 -0.12
C VAL A 21 16.15 -10.86 -1.26
N LYS A 22 16.35 -12.01 -1.91
CA LYS A 22 17.28 -12.14 -3.05
C LYS A 22 16.89 -11.23 -4.21
N SER A 23 15.60 -11.13 -4.52
CA SER A 23 15.10 -10.25 -5.59
C SER A 23 15.28 -8.77 -5.26
N TRP A 24 15.22 -8.40 -3.99
CA TRP A 24 15.42 -7.03 -3.54
C TRP A 24 16.89 -6.62 -3.65
N PHE A 25 17.82 -7.47 -3.19
CA PHE A 25 19.27 -7.24 -3.34
C PHE A 25 19.75 -7.28 -4.79
N LYS A 26 19.13 -8.08 -5.66
CA LYS A 26 19.46 -8.12 -7.09
C LYS A 26 19.01 -6.88 -7.87
N ASN A 27 18.15 -6.03 -7.29
CA ASN A 27 17.69 -4.79 -7.93
C ASN A 27 18.37 -3.57 -7.27
N PRO A 28 19.60 -3.22 -7.67
CA PRO A 28 20.36 -2.13 -7.04
C PRO A 28 19.64 -0.79 -7.14
N LEU A 29 18.87 -0.56 -8.20
CA LEU A 29 18.04 0.66 -8.34
C LEU A 29 17.01 0.80 -7.22
N ASN A 30 16.43 -0.29 -6.70
CA ASN A 30 15.46 -0.21 -5.61
C ASN A 30 16.14 0.15 -4.29
N ILE A 31 17.34 -0.37 -4.04
CA ILE A 31 18.13 -0.03 -2.85
C ILE A 31 18.63 1.41 -2.93
N PHE A 32 19.19 1.80 -4.08
CA PHE A 32 19.69 3.15 -4.29
C PHE A 32 18.59 4.21 -4.15
N LEU A 33 17.48 4.04 -4.89
CA LEU A 33 16.37 5.00 -4.84
C LEU A 33 15.56 4.93 -3.54
N GLY A 34 15.51 3.76 -2.89
CA GLY A 34 14.69 3.52 -1.70
C GLY A 34 15.40 3.90 -0.40
N VAL A 35 16.69 3.62 -0.30
CA VAL A 35 17.50 3.82 0.91
C VAL A 35 18.42 5.03 0.78
N PHE A 36 19.26 5.08 -0.27
CA PHE A 36 20.27 6.13 -0.38
C PHE A 36 19.66 7.50 -0.67
N ILE A 37 18.74 7.61 -1.63
CA ILE A 37 18.12 8.90 -1.94
C ILE A 37 17.26 9.38 -0.78
N SER A 38 16.47 8.51 -0.15
CA SER A 38 15.63 8.91 0.99
C SER A 38 16.47 9.38 2.18
N LEU A 39 17.57 8.67 2.48
CA LEU A 39 18.56 9.08 3.47
C LEU A 39 19.19 10.41 3.10
N TYR A 40 19.73 10.55 1.89
CA TYR A 40 20.37 11.77 1.42
C TYR A 40 19.42 12.98 1.50
N THR A 41 18.19 12.84 0.99
CA THR A 41 17.18 13.90 1.04
C THR A 41 16.88 14.31 2.49
N MET A 42 16.65 13.34 3.38
CA MET A 42 16.40 13.61 4.79
C MET A 42 17.60 14.30 5.47
N LEU A 43 18.82 13.84 5.24
CA LEU A 43 20.03 14.44 5.80
C LEU A 43 20.26 15.87 5.29
N CYS A 44 20.06 16.13 4.01
CA CYS A 44 20.12 17.48 3.47
C CYS A 44 19.11 18.40 4.15
N TRP A 45 17.85 17.95 4.30
CA TRP A 45 16.82 18.76 4.97
C TRP A 45 17.11 18.98 6.46
N LEU A 46 17.61 17.97 7.17
CA LEU A 46 18.05 18.11 8.57
C LEU A 46 19.24 19.06 8.70
N ALA A 47 20.16 19.07 7.74
CA ALA A 47 21.29 20.00 7.73
C ALA A 47 20.84 21.45 7.57
N PHE A 48 19.83 21.72 6.73
CA PHE A 48 19.32 23.08 6.52
C PHE A 48 18.34 23.56 7.62
N LYS A 49 17.64 22.64 8.30
CA LYS A 49 16.54 22.97 9.24
C LYS A 49 16.63 22.10 10.50
N ASN A 50 17.80 22.07 11.12
CA ASN A 50 18.07 21.21 12.29
C ASN A 50 17.14 21.45 13.50
N ASN A 51 16.60 22.66 13.64
CA ASN A 51 15.72 23.06 14.73
C ASN A 51 14.24 22.72 14.50
N ASP A 52 13.85 22.33 13.28
CA ASP A 52 12.46 21.93 12.98
C ASP A 52 12.16 20.58 13.65
N PRO A 53 11.20 20.53 14.60
CA PRO A 53 10.90 19.31 15.34
C PRO A 53 10.20 18.26 14.47
N PHE A 54 9.59 18.62 13.35
CA PHE A 54 8.79 17.70 12.55
C PHE A 54 9.61 16.96 11.49
N LEU A 55 10.81 17.45 11.19
CA LEU A 55 11.53 17.09 9.98
C LEU A 55 12.04 15.63 9.98
N LEU A 56 12.60 15.18 11.10
CA LEU A 56 13.05 13.79 11.27
C LEU A 56 11.91 12.80 11.03
N VAL A 57 10.79 13.03 11.70
CA VAL A 57 9.63 12.14 11.67
C VAL A 57 8.90 12.17 10.34
N SER A 58 8.82 13.34 9.73
CA SER A 58 8.32 13.48 8.35
C SER A 58 9.22 12.72 7.38
N GLY A 59 10.55 12.78 7.56
CA GLY A 59 11.53 12.03 6.77
C GLY A 59 11.32 10.52 6.87
N ILE A 60 11.09 10.01 8.08
CA ILE A 60 10.76 8.59 8.30
C ILE A 60 9.45 8.23 7.58
N CYS A 61 8.40 9.03 7.72
CA CYS A 61 7.11 8.76 7.05
C CYS A 61 7.22 8.80 5.50
N VAL A 62 8.03 9.71 4.97
CA VAL A 62 8.32 9.80 3.53
C VAL A 62 9.12 8.58 3.07
N ALA A 63 10.10 8.13 3.85
CA ALA A 63 10.85 6.91 3.58
C ALA A 63 9.95 5.66 3.66
N MET A 64 9.00 5.61 4.60
CA MET A 64 7.97 4.57 4.64
C MET A 64 7.10 4.60 3.40
N THR A 65 6.66 5.78 2.96
CA THR A 65 5.87 5.93 1.72
C THR A 65 6.66 5.43 0.51
N ARG A 66 7.96 5.75 0.42
CA ARG A 66 8.82 5.27 -0.65
C ARG A 66 9.01 3.75 -0.62
N ASN A 67 9.38 3.20 0.52
CA ASN A 67 9.79 1.80 0.62
C ASN A 67 8.61 0.85 0.79
N SER A 68 7.59 1.23 1.56
CA SER A 68 6.41 0.41 1.77
C SER A 68 5.43 0.50 0.60
N MET A 69 5.04 1.70 0.15
CA MET A 69 4.05 1.83 -0.93
C MET A 69 4.68 1.61 -2.31
N TYR A 70 5.68 2.41 -2.68
CA TYR A 70 6.17 2.44 -4.06
C TYR A 70 6.94 1.17 -4.46
N ILE A 71 7.87 0.68 -3.64
CA ILE A 71 8.61 -0.56 -3.95
C ILE A 71 7.67 -1.78 -3.96
N TYR A 72 6.70 -1.83 -3.04
CA TYR A 72 5.68 -2.88 -3.06
C TYR A 72 4.84 -2.84 -4.33
N LEU A 73 4.33 -1.67 -4.71
CA LEU A 73 3.57 -1.45 -5.95
C LEU A 73 4.36 -1.93 -7.17
N ARG A 74 5.65 -1.57 -7.25
CA ARG A 74 6.53 -2.03 -8.32
C ARG A 74 6.69 -3.55 -8.32
N THR A 75 6.85 -4.16 -7.14
CA THR A 75 7.02 -5.61 -7.01
C THR A 75 5.78 -6.37 -7.49
N ILE A 76 4.58 -5.96 -7.07
CA ILE A 76 3.33 -6.61 -7.48
C ILE A 76 3.00 -6.39 -8.97
N ILE A 77 3.40 -5.25 -9.53
CA ILE A 77 3.32 -4.99 -10.98
C ILE A 77 4.29 -5.88 -11.74
N ASP A 78 5.56 -5.97 -11.33
CA ASP A 78 6.54 -6.84 -11.97
C ASP A 78 6.10 -8.32 -11.95
N TRP A 79 5.44 -8.74 -10.86
CA TRP A 79 4.88 -10.09 -10.74
C TRP A 79 3.72 -10.35 -11.69
N ARG A 80 2.89 -9.33 -11.94
CA ARG A 80 1.82 -9.38 -12.94
C ARG A 80 2.42 -9.47 -14.34
N ASP A 81 3.34 -8.57 -14.68
CA ASP A 81 3.86 -8.43 -16.03
C ASP A 81 4.73 -9.64 -16.45
N LYS A 82 5.36 -10.33 -15.49
CA LYS A 82 6.12 -11.58 -15.72
C LYS A 82 5.27 -12.85 -15.65
N ASN A 83 3.94 -12.74 -15.51
CA ASN A 83 3.02 -13.86 -15.27
C ASN A 83 3.43 -14.74 -14.06
N PHE A 84 4.17 -14.16 -13.11
CA PHE A 84 4.63 -14.88 -11.93
C PHE A 84 3.47 -15.25 -11.01
N ASN A 85 2.46 -14.38 -10.93
CA ASN A 85 1.21 -14.67 -10.22
C ASN A 85 0.49 -15.90 -10.79
N ASP A 86 0.48 -16.08 -12.12
CA ASP A 86 -0.17 -17.24 -12.74
C ASP A 86 0.59 -18.53 -12.44
N LYS A 87 1.93 -18.50 -12.55
CA LYS A 87 2.80 -19.63 -12.18
C LYS A 87 2.64 -20.00 -10.71
N LEU A 88 2.56 -19.01 -9.81
CA LEU A 88 2.28 -19.24 -8.39
C LEU A 88 0.87 -19.79 -8.16
N ASN A 89 -0.13 -19.37 -8.93
CA ASN A 89 -1.50 -19.87 -8.82
C ASN A 89 -1.68 -21.29 -9.34
N MET A 90 -0.80 -21.75 -10.24
CA MET A 90 -0.73 -23.16 -10.67
C MET A 90 -0.11 -24.07 -9.61
N SER A 91 0.60 -23.52 -8.62
CA SER A 91 1.15 -24.28 -7.50
C SER A 91 0.13 -24.51 -6.38
N ASN A 92 0.26 -25.62 -5.65
CA ASN A 92 -0.58 -25.96 -4.49
C ASN A 92 -0.31 -25.12 -3.23
N ILE A 93 0.22 -23.90 -3.39
CA ILE A 93 0.53 -22.98 -2.30
C ILE A 93 -0.73 -22.19 -1.92
N SER A 94 -1.03 -22.14 -0.63
CA SER A 94 -2.12 -21.32 -0.07
C SER A 94 -1.95 -19.84 -0.42
N ASN A 95 -3.01 -19.21 -0.94
CA ASN A 95 -3.00 -17.77 -1.24
C ASN A 95 -2.79 -16.90 0.01
N LYS A 96 -3.20 -17.38 1.20
CA LYS A 96 -2.94 -16.68 2.46
C LYS A 96 -1.44 -16.57 2.71
N THR A 97 -0.72 -17.69 2.60
CA THR A 97 0.73 -17.77 2.80
C THR A 97 1.49 -16.89 1.82
N LYS A 98 1.05 -16.83 0.55
CA LYS A 98 1.65 -15.93 -0.47
C LYS A 98 1.55 -14.45 -0.05
N HIS A 99 0.34 -13.99 0.28
CA HIS A 99 0.13 -12.58 0.64
C HIS A 99 0.76 -12.23 1.99
N THR A 100 0.71 -13.14 2.98
CA THR A 100 1.35 -12.92 4.28
C THR A 100 2.88 -12.84 4.15
N SER A 101 3.50 -13.67 3.30
CA SER A 101 4.95 -13.59 3.03
C SER A 101 5.35 -12.25 2.42
N LEU A 102 4.61 -11.79 1.41
CA LEU A 102 4.84 -10.50 0.77
C LEU A 102 4.63 -9.32 1.73
N LEU A 103 3.57 -9.35 2.54
CA LEU A 103 3.29 -8.33 3.55
C LEU A 103 4.37 -8.30 4.64
N ALA A 104 4.78 -9.47 5.14
CA ALA A 104 5.83 -9.58 6.16
C ALA A 104 7.17 -9.05 5.65
N PHE A 105 7.57 -9.40 4.41
CA PHE A 105 8.78 -8.87 3.81
C PHE A 105 8.72 -7.35 3.64
N ASN A 106 7.59 -6.81 3.18
CA ASN A 106 7.42 -5.36 3.06
C ASN A 106 7.54 -4.63 4.40
N PHE A 107 6.93 -5.19 5.45
CA PHE A 107 7.03 -4.66 6.80
C PHE A 107 8.48 -4.68 7.32
N VAL A 108 9.14 -5.85 7.27
CA VAL A 108 10.50 -6.02 7.79
C VAL A 108 11.50 -5.14 7.04
N SER A 109 11.43 -5.10 5.70
CA SER A 109 12.35 -4.26 4.89
C SER A 109 12.14 -2.77 5.17
N THR A 110 10.88 -2.30 5.26
CA THR A 110 10.58 -0.91 5.58
C THR A 110 11.05 -0.55 6.98
N LEU A 111 10.79 -1.40 7.97
CA LEU A 111 11.18 -1.20 9.36
C LEU A 111 12.70 -1.10 9.48
N LEU A 112 13.45 -1.99 8.82
CA LEU A 112 14.91 -1.95 8.79
C LEU A 112 15.44 -0.64 8.20
N ILE A 113 14.87 -0.17 7.11
CA ILE A 113 15.27 1.10 6.48
C ILE A 113 14.96 2.29 7.41
N CYS A 114 13.79 2.31 8.04
CA CYS A 114 13.41 3.36 8.98
C CYS A 114 14.33 3.40 10.21
N LEU A 115 14.72 2.23 10.73
CA LEU A 115 15.68 2.13 11.84
C LEU A 115 17.06 2.66 11.45
N ILE A 116 17.56 2.33 10.26
CA ILE A 116 18.83 2.86 9.75
C ILE A 116 18.76 4.39 9.61
N LEU A 117 17.69 4.90 9.00
CA LEU A 117 17.46 6.35 8.85
C LEU A 117 17.42 7.06 10.20
N PHE A 118 16.67 6.52 11.16
CA PHE A 118 16.55 7.06 12.51
C PHE A 118 17.89 7.07 13.24
N ALA A 119 18.63 5.96 13.21
CA ALA A 119 19.92 5.83 13.87
C ALA A 119 20.96 6.83 13.32
N ILE A 120 21.07 6.94 11.99
CA ILE A 120 22.00 7.88 11.35
C ILE A 120 21.61 9.33 11.65
N SER A 121 20.31 9.65 11.60
CA SER A 121 19.84 11.01 11.85
C SER A 121 20.11 11.47 13.28
N ILE A 122 19.89 10.61 14.26
CA ILE A 122 20.16 10.93 15.66
C ILE A 122 21.66 11.09 15.91
N ALA A 123 22.49 10.23 15.30
CA ALA A 123 23.93 10.30 15.44
C ALA A 123 24.50 11.62 14.88
N LEU A 124 23.94 12.14 13.79
CA LEU A 124 24.40 13.36 13.13
C LEU A 124 23.74 14.65 13.66
N PHE A 125 22.51 14.55 14.20
CA PHE A 125 21.72 15.71 14.63
C PHE A 125 21.24 15.54 16.08
N PRO A 126 22.12 15.77 17.08
CA PRO A 126 21.79 15.54 18.49
C PRO A 126 20.68 16.46 19.02
N ALA A 127 20.39 17.60 18.37
CA ALA A 127 19.26 18.45 18.71
C ALA A 127 17.91 17.70 18.72
N GLN A 128 17.78 16.66 17.88
CA GLN A 128 16.57 15.83 17.79
C GLN A 128 16.38 14.93 19.02
N ILE A 129 17.45 14.67 19.80
CA ILE A 129 17.38 13.86 21.03
C ILE A 129 16.52 14.54 22.10
N ALA A 130 16.51 15.88 22.14
CA ALA A 130 15.69 16.64 23.09
C ALA A 130 14.19 16.35 22.90
N TYR A 131 13.74 16.23 21.65
CA TYR A 131 12.35 15.89 21.33
C TYR A 131 12.01 14.45 21.67
N ILE A 132 12.94 13.51 21.48
CA ILE A 132 12.75 12.08 21.80
C ILE A 132 12.44 11.87 23.29
N LYS A 133 13.08 12.65 24.19
CA LYS A 133 12.87 12.52 25.64
C LYS A 133 11.43 12.80 26.08
N ASN A 134 10.78 13.74 25.40
CA ASN A 134 9.43 14.19 25.75
C ASN A 134 8.35 13.59 24.85
N MET A 135 8.72 12.68 23.94
CA MET A 135 7.84 12.13 22.92
C MET A 135 6.76 11.22 23.49
N ASN A 136 5.56 11.32 22.93
CA ASN A 136 4.51 10.33 23.14
C ASN A 136 4.73 9.11 22.24
N ILE A 137 5.44 8.12 22.78
CA ILE A 137 5.81 6.90 22.07
C ILE A 137 4.58 6.16 21.53
N LEU A 138 3.50 6.06 22.31
CA LEU A 138 2.31 5.32 21.90
C LEU A 138 1.62 5.98 20.71
N MET A 139 1.47 7.31 20.76
CA MET A 139 0.89 8.08 19.66
C MET A 139 1.75 7.99 18.40
N MET A 140 3.07 8.11 18.53
CA MET A 140 4.01 7.97 17.42
C MET A 140 3.92 6.57 16.79
N LEU A 141 4.03 5.51 17.59
CA LEU A 141 3.97 4.11 17.10
C LEU A 141 2.64 3.81 16.40
N PHE A 142 1.54 4.27 16.99
CA PHE A 142 0.22 4.12 16.38
C PHE A 142 0.14 4.83 15.02
N GLY A 143 0.61 6.08 14.93
CA GLY A 143 0.67 6.83 13.68
C GLY A 143 1.55 6.13 12.63
N LEU A 144 2.70 5.57 13.02
CA LEU A 144 3.60 4.83 12.12
C LEU A 144 2.93 3.56 11.59
N ILE A 145 2.25 2.79 12.44
CA ILE A 145 1.51 1.58 12.04
C ILE A 145 0.40 1.93 11.05
N ILE A 146 -0.38 2.98 11.33
CA ILE A 146 -1.40 3.49 10.41
C ILE A 146 -0.77 3.96 9.09
N CYS A 147 0.35 4.69 9.14
CA CYS A 147 1.04 5.17 7.95
C CYS A 147 1.50 4.00 7.08
N TRP A 148 2.07 2.96 7.69
CA TRP A 148 2.44 1.72 6.99
C TRP A 148 1.21 1.00 6.40
N GLY A 149 0.13 0.87 7.18
CA GLY A 149 -1.12 0.27 6.71
C GLY A 149 -1.69 1.03 5.50
N THR A 150 -1.66 2.36 5.54
CA THR A 150 -2.07 3.24 4.43
C THR A 150 -1.19 3.00 3.21
N CYS A 151 0.13 2.91 3.37
CA CYS A 151 1.07 2.61 2.28
C CYS A 151 0.71 1.30 1.57
N TYR A 152 0.48 0.25 2.35
CA TYR A 152 0.16 -1.08 1.85
C TYR A 152 -1.17 -1.11 1.10
N VAL A 153 -2.22 -0.58 1.73
CA VAL A 153 -3.57 -0.58 1.15
C VAL A 153 -3.62 0.28 -0.12
N LEU A 154 -2.96 1.44 -0.12
CA LEU A 154 -2.91 2.32 -1.29
C LEU A 154 -2.15 1.69 -2.45
N ALA A 155 -1.06 0.96 -2.18
CA ALA A 155 -0.35 0.22 -3.23
C ALA A 155 -1.23 -0.88 -3.84
N LEU A 156 -1.99 -1.62 -3.02
CA LEU A 156 -2.96 -2.59 -3.52
C LEU A 156 -4.10 -1.92 -4.31
N PHE A 157 -4.58 -0.76 -3.85
CA PHE A 157 -5.58 0.03 -4.56
C PHE A 157 -5.10 0.41 -5.95
N LEU A 158 -3.91 1.01 -6.08
CA LEU A 158 -3.33 1.37 -7.37
C LEU A 158 -3.15 0.16 -8.28
N TYR A 159 -2.62 -0.95 -7.75
CA TYR A 159 -2.45 -2.19 -8.52
C TYR A 159 -3.78 -2.75 -9.05
N THR A 160 -4.84 -2.68 -8.24
CA THR A 160 -6.13 -3.27 -8.59
C THR A 160 -6.90 -2.37 -9.55
N PHE A 161 -6.90 -1.04 -9.34
CA PHE A 161 -7.71 -0.10 -10.11
C PHE A 161 -7.01 0.41 -11.38
N VAL A 162 -5.68 0.43 -11.41
CA VAL A 162 -4.91 0.90 -12.57
C VAL A 162 -4.35 -0.28 -13.34
N ALA A 163 -4.98 -0.61 -14.47
CA ALA A 163 -4.58 -1.73 -15.32
C ALA A 163 -3.18 -1.54 -15.92
N ASN A 164 -2.85 -0.32 -16.36
CA ASN A 164 -1.58 -0.03 -17.00
C ASN A 164 -0.46 0.15 -15.96
N SER A 165 0.57 -0.71 -16.04
CA SER A 165 1.74 -0.71 -15.15
C SER A 165 2.45 0.65 -15.08
N LYS A 166 2.62 1.34 -16.22
CA LYS A 166 3.33 2.63 -16.27
C LYS A 166 2.54 3.72 -15.53
N TRP A 167 1.22 3.79 -15.76
CA TRP A 167 0.35 4.75 -15.08
C TRP A 167 0.29 4.51 -13.56
N ALA A 168 0.21 3.24 -13.13
CA ALA A 168 0.19 2.90 -11.71
C ALA A 168 1.46 3.38 -10.99
N ILE A 169 2.64 3.12 -11.59
CA ILE A 169 3.94 3.57 -11.06
C ILE A 169 4.03 5.10 -11.04
N MET A 170 3.55 5.78 -12.09
CA MET A 170 3.55 7.24 -12.17
C MET A 170 2.66 7.89 -11.10
N ILE A 171 1.44 7.37 -10.90
CA ILE A 171 0.54 7.84 -9.83
C ILE A 171 1.19 7.60 -8.46
N GLY A 172 1.80 6.43 -8.25
CA GLY A 172 2.55 6.14 -7.03
C GLY A 172 3.72 7.11 -6.77
N LEU A 173 4.43 7.54 -7.82
CA LEU A 173 5.48 8.57 -7.71
C LEU A 173 4.89 9.93 -7.36
N LEU A 174 3.78 10.33 -7.98
CA LEU A 174 3.13 11.61 -7.69
C LEU A 174 2.67 11.67 -6.23
N ILE A 175 2.10 10.59 -5.71
CA ILE A 175 1.71 10.47 -4.29
C ILE A 175 2.95 10.56 -3.38
N TYR A 176 4.05 9.90 -3.76
CA TYR A 176 5.30 9.99 -3.00
C TYR A 176 5.86 11.43 -2.96
N PHE A 177 5.93 12.12 -4.10
CA PHE A 177 6.44 13.50 -4.14
C PHE A 177 5.52 14.48 -3.42
N SER A 178 4.20 14.34 -3.54
CA SER A 178 3.26 15.15 -2.78
C SER A 178 3.40 14.93 -1.27
N THR A 179 3.60 13.68 -0.83
CA THR A 179 3.93 13.36 0.58
C THR A 179 5.22 14.05 1.01
N MET A 180 6.28 13.97 0.17
CA MET A 180 7.58 14.56 0.45
C MET A 180 7.51 16.09 0.62
N TYR A 181 6.87 16.79 -0.31
CA TYR A 181 6.89 18.25 -0.30
C TYR A 181 5.83 18.85 0.63
N PHE A 182 4.63 18.28 0.70
CA PHE A 182 3.49 18.92 1.36
C PHE A 182 3.11 18.35 2.73
N LEU A 183 3.82 17.34 3.25
CA LEU A 183 3.55 16.77 4.57
C LEU A 183 4.73 16.91 5.55
N GLY A 184 5.50 18.00 5.44
CA GLY A 184 6.41 18.45 6.50
C GLY A 184 7.89 18.12 6.32
N LEU A 185 8.31 17.47 5.21
CA LEU A 185 9.74 17.31 4.90
C LEU A 185 10.28 18.45 4.04
N GLY A 186 9.68 18.69 2.86
CA GLY A 186 10.14 19.73 1.94
C GLY A 186 9.80 21.13 2.45
N PHE A 187 8.51 21.42 2.58
CA PHE A 187 8.02 22.68 3.14
C PHE A 187 7.72 22.53 4.64
N PRO A 188 8.13 23.50 5.49
CA PRO A 188 7.74 23.50 6.89
C PRO A 188 6.22 23.50 7.00
N PHE A 189 5.71 22.73 7.95
CA PHE A 189 4.27 22.50 8.06
C PHE A 189 3.48 23.80 8.34
N GLN A 190 4.07 24.73 9.10
CA GLN A 190 3.51 26.05 9.38
C GLN A 190 3.19 26.82 8.10
N VAL A 191 4.14 26.88 7.16
CA VAL A 191 3.99 27.58 5.87
C VAL A 191 2.85 26.98 5.04
N ILE A 192 2.61 25.67 5.15
CA ILE A 192 1.55 24.97 4.43
C ILE A 192 0.17 25.32 4.99
N ILE A 193 0.04 25.42 6.32
CA ILE A 193 -1.24 25.74 6.98
C ILE A 193 -1.68 27.18 6.66
N GLU A 194 -0.73 28.11 6.57
CA GLU A 194 -1.01 29.52 6.22
C GLU A 194 -1.73 29.64 4.86
N GLN A 195 -1.45 28.73 3.92
CA GLN A 195 -2.10 28.66 2.63
C GLN A 195 -3.42 27.85 2.69
N LYS A 196 -4.52 28.52 3.05
CA LYS A 196 -5.85 27.89 3.28
C LYS A 196 -6.29 26.93 2.18
N TRP A 197 -6.17 27.32 0.91
CA TRP A 197 -6.60 26.49 -0.23
C TRP A 197 -5.79 25.19 -0.33
N LEU A 198 -4.47 25.27 -0.11
CA LEU A 198 -3.57 24.12 -0.14
C LEU A 198 -3.88 23.19 1.03
N ASN A 199 -4.12 23.75 2.22
CA ASN A 199 -4.51 22.99 3.39
C ASN A 199 -5.82 22.21 3.15
N TYR A 200 -6.82 22.81 2.49
CA TYR A 200 -8.06 22.11 2.11
C TYR A 200 -7.81 20.91 1.21
N ILE A 201 -6.98 21.07 0.18
CA ILE A 201 -6.62 19.97 -0.73
C ILE A 201 -5.88 18.86 0.02
N LEU A 202 -5.03 19.21 0.98
CA LEU A 202 -4.25 18.22 1.73
C LEU A 202 -5.08 17.34 2.65
N TYR A 203 -6.30 17.72 3.04
CA TYR A 203 -7.21 16.81 3.74
C TYR A 203 -7.65 15.61 2.90
N LEU A 204 -7.59 15.71 1.57
CA LEU A 204 -7.84 14.58 0.67
C LEU A 204 -6.63 13.67 0.50
N HIS A 205 -5.45 14.11 0.93
CA HIS A 205 -4.23 13.35 0.75
C HIS A 205 -4.19 12.14 1.70
N PRO A 206 -3.95 10.91 1.21
CA PRO A 206 -4.13 9.68 1.97
C PRO A 206 -3.26 9.61 3.24
N PHE A 207 -2.06 10.20 3.18
CA PHE A 207 -1.09 10.19 4.28
C PHE A 207 -1.22 11.36 5.27
N ARG A 208 -2.12 12.34 5.02
CA ARG A 208 -2.23 13.55 5.85
C ARG A 208 -2.45 13.21 7.31
N TYR A 209 -3.48 12.42 7.59
CA TYR A 209 -3.88 12.10 8.97
C TYR A 209 -2.84 11.24 9.68
N SER A 210 -2.29 10.23 8.99
CA SER A 210 -1.28 9.36 9.58
C SER A 210 -0.02 10.14 9.95
N ILE A 211 0.49 10.97 9.04
CA ILE A 211 1.70 11.76 9.28
C ILE A 211 1.47 12.80 10.38
N ASN A 212 0.32 13.48 10.41
CA ASN A 212 -0.01 14.42 11.48
C ASN A 212 -0.03 13.75 12.86
N ILE A 213 -0.51 12.50 12.98
CA ILE A 213 -0.45 11.73 14.23
C ILE A 213 1.00 11.44 14.63
N VAL A 214 1.87 11.06 13.69
CA VAL A 214 3.28 10.81 14.03
C VAL A 214 3.98 12.10 14.44
N GLN A 215 3.78 13.20 13.70
CA GLN A 215 4.35 14.52 14.00
C GLN A 215 3.91 15.03 15.38
N ALA A 216 2.61 15.00 15.67
CA ALA A 216 2.08 15.41 16.97
C ALA A 216 2.53 14.47 18.11
N GLY A 217 2.67 13.17 17.85
CA GLY A 217 3.23 12.22 18.80
C GLY A 217 4.69 12.50 19.14
N PHE A 218 5.49 12.86 18.14
CA PHE A 218 6.92 13.19 18.30
C PHE A 218 7.15 14.38 19.22
N VAL A 219 6.35 15.43 19.08
CA VAL A 219 6.42 16.64 19.92
C VAL A 219 5.52 16.59 21.15
N ASN A 220 4.83 15.46 21.38
CA ASN A 220 3.87 15.25 22.46
C ASN A 220 2.73 16.29 22.53
N ALA A 221 2.26 16.75 21.36
CA ALA A 221 1.09 17.59 21.22
C ALA A 221 -0.19 16.74 21.16
N GLN A 222 -0.70 16.31 22.31
CA GLN A 222 -1.91 15.45 22.38
C GLN A 222 -3.16 16.09 21.77
N ASN A 223 -3.25 17.42 21.80
CA ASN A 223 -4.35 18.19 21.22
C ASN A 223 -4.13 18.51 19.73
N PHE A 224 -3.04 18.05 19.12
CA PHE A 224 -2.68 18.42 17.74
C PHE A 224 -2.58 19.94 17.53
N HIS A 225 -2.10 20.62 18.58
CA HIS A 225 -1.72 22.02 18.57
C HIS A 225 -0.40 22.09 19.32
N TYR A 226 0.66 22.52 18.64
CA TYR A 226 2.00 22.61 19.19
C TYR A 226 2.45 24.07 19.21
N ILE A 227 2.78 24.57 20.40
CA ILE A 227 3.29 25.91 20.63
C ILE A 227 4.66 25.77 21.29
N ASN A 228 5.68 26.35 20.67
CA ASN A 228 7.01 26.48 21.24
C ASN A 228 7.53 27.90 21.02
N ASP A 229 7.44 28.70 22.08
CA ASP A 229 7.83 30.12 22.09
C ASP A 229 9.35 30.30 21.93
N ALA A 230 10.16 29.30 22.29
CA ALA A 230 11.62 29.39 22.14
C ALA A 230 12.08 29.35 20.68
N ILE A 231 11.26 28.79 19.79
CA ILE A 231 11.56 28.62 18.35
C ILE A 231 10.53 29.39 17.49
N ASN A 232 9.60 30.13 18.10
CA ASN A 232 8.48 30.81 17.44
C ASN A 232 7.66 29.88 16.52
N ILE A 233 7.45 28.63 16.94
CA ILE A 233 6.66 27.64 16.19
C ILE A 233 5.29 27.55 16.83
N ASN A 234 4.26 27.96 16.09
CA ASN A 234 2.86 27.70 16.41
C ASN A 234 2.22 26.93 15.26
N VAL A 235 1.90 25.66 15.51
CA VAL A 235 1.35 24.73 14.52
C VAL A 235 0.04 24.13 15.04
N ASP A 236 -1.07 24.58 14.46
CA ASP A 236 -2.36 23.89 14.54
C ASP A 236 -2.48 22.92 13.35
N PHE A 237 -2.58 21.62 13.63
CA PHE A 237 -2.75 20.61 12.58
C PHE A 237 -4.13 20.63 11.92
N GLY A 238 -5.01 21.56 12.32
CA GLY A 238 -6.29 21.86 11.70
C GLY A 238 -7.42 20.98 12.20
N PHE A 239 -7.34 20.54 13.46
CA PHE A 239 -8.34 19.65 14.09
C PHE A 239 -9.11 20.31 15.23
N LYS A 240 -8.96 21.64 15.42
CA LYS A 240 -9.65 22.42 16.47
C LYS A 240 -9.48 21.81 17.86
N GLU A 241 -8.30 21.26 18.15
CA GLU A 241 -7.96 20.62 19.43
C GLU A 241 -8.77 19.35 19.78
N ILE A 242 -9.52 18.80 18.82
CA ILE A 242 -10.31 17.58 19.01
C ILE A 242 -9.40 16.36 18.91
N LYS A 243 -8.96 15.84 20.07
CA LYS A 243 -7.99 14.74 20.20
C LYS A 243 -8.28 13.49 19.36
N TRP A 244 -9.54 13.05 19.29
CA TRP A 244 -9.90 11.77 18.65
C TRP A 244 -10.10 11.88 17.13
N LEU A 245 -10.31 13.09 16.61
CA LEU A 245 -10.68 13.32 15.21
C LEU A 245 -9.62 12.82 14.22
N PRO A 246 -8.30 13.05 14.42
CA PRO A 246 -7.28 12.60 13.47
C PRO A 246 -7.19 11.07 13.40
N TYR A 247 -7.35 10.39 14.55
CA TYR A 247 -7.36 8.94 14.64
C TYR A 247 -8.53 8.34 13.86
N PHE A 248 -9.73 8.90 14.06
CA PHE A 248 -10.93 8.48 13.33
C PHE A 248 -10.77 8.70 11.83
N LEU A 249 -10.32 9.87 11.39
CA LEU A 249 -10.12 10.18 9.98
C LEU A 249 -9.07 9.26 9.34
N ALA A 250 -7.98 8.95 10.03
CA ALA A 250 -6.96 8.02 9.52
C ALA A 250 -7.49 6.57 9.37
N ILE A 251 -8.29 6.10 10.33
CA ILE A 251 -8.93 4.78 10.23
C ILE A 251 -9.99 4.78 9.12
N PHE A 252 -10.74 5.88 8.98
CA PHE A 252 -11.76 6.04 7.96
C PHE A 252 -11.16 6.02 6.55
N THR A 253 -10.03 6.71 6.31
CA THR A 253 -9.36 6.67 5.00
C THR A 253 -8.88 5.27 4.64
N ILE A 254 -8.21 4.58 5.57
CA ILE A 254 -7.78 3.18 5.36
C ILE A 254 -8.99 2.28 5.07
N SER A 255 -10.05 2.40 5.87
CA SER A 255 -11.27 1.62 5.72
C SER A 255 -11.94 1.86 4.36
N GLY A 256 -12.01 3.11 3.90
CA GLY A 256 -12.55 3.47 2.58
C GLY A 256 -11.82 2.78 1.42
N TYR A 257 -10.48 2.74 1.47
CA TYR A 257 -9.71 2.00 0.46
C TYR A 257 -9.92 0.48 0.55
N ILE A 258 -10.01 -0.09 1.75
CA ILE A 258 -10.28 -1.52 1.94
C ILE A 258 -11.67 -1.88 1.39
N ILE A 259 -12.70 -1.09 1.70
CA ILE A 259 -14.06 -1.28 1.19
C ILE A 259 -14.05 -1.25 -0.34
N SER A 260 -13.35 -0.28 -0.93
CA SER A 260 -13.20 -0.18 -2.39
C SER A 260 -12.56 -1.44 -2.99
N LEU A 261 -11.50 -1.96 -2.38
CA LEU A 261 -10.82 -3.20 -2.80
C LEU A 261 -11.72 -4.43 -2.70
N VAL A 262 -12.43 -4.59 -1.57
CA VAL A 262 -13.35 -5.71 -1.36
C VAL A 262 -14.49 -5.66 -2.37
N THR A 263 -15.07 -4.48 -2.59
CA THR A 263 -16.17 -4.26 -3.53
C THR A 263 -15.77 -4.67 -4.94
N LYS A 264 -14.62 -4.20 -5.42
CA LYS A 264 -14.08 -4.59 -6.73
C LYS A 264 -13.86 -6.10 -6.84
N ARG A 265 -13.30 -6.72 -5.80
CA ARG A 265 -13.06 -8.18 -5.77
C ARG A 265 -14.36 -8.99 -5.84
N VAL A 266 -15.40 -8.54 -5.16
CA VAL A 266 -16.74 -9.18 -5.20
C VAL A 266 -17.36 -9.06 -6.59
N ILE A 267 -17.29 -7.87 -7.21
CA ILE A 267 -17.78 -7.63 -8.58
C ILE A 267 -17.06 -8.55 -9.57
N ASP A 268 -15.72 -8.59 -9.54
CA ASP A 268 -14.92 -9.40 -10.45
C ASP A 268 -15.18 -10.91 -10.26
N SER A 269 -15.36 -11.35 -9.02
CA SER A 269 -15.71 -12.74 -8.69
C SER A 269 -17.06 -13.13 -9.29
N ASN A 270 -18.06 -12.28 -9.10
CA ASN A 270 -19.41 -12.51 -9.61
C ASN A 270 -19.44 -12.52 -11.14
N TYR A 271 -18.69 -11.63 -11.78
CA TYR A 271 -18.56 -11.60 -13.25
C TYR A 271 -17.90 -12.89 -13.78
N LYS A 272 -16.77 -13.31 -13.17
CA LYS A 272 -16.08 -14.56 -13.55
C LYS A 272 -16.93 -15.80 -13.31
N PHE A 273 -17.72 -15.84 -12.23
CA PHE A 273 -18.65 -16.92 -11.95
C PHE A 273 -19.75 -17.02 -13.02
N ARG A 274 -20.37 -15.89 -13.38
CA ARG A 274 -21.37 -15.82 -14.47
C ARG A 274 -20.78 -16.27 -15.82
N SER A 275 -19.58 -15.80 -16.16
CA SER A 275 -18.88 -16.20 -17.39
C SER A 275 -18.56 -17.71 -17.43
N ARG A 276 -18.01 -18.27 -16.35
CA ARG A 276 -17.72 -19.72 -16.27
C ARG A 276 -18.98 -20.57 -16.35
N ASN A 277 -20.09 -20.13 -15.75
CA ASN A 277 -21.36 -20.83 -15.85
C ASN A 277 -21.95 -20.74 -17.25
N LYS A 278 -21.79 -19.61 -17.96
CA LYS A 278 -22.17 -19.49 -19.38
C LYS A 278 -21.39 -20.48 -20.25
N ILE A 279 -20.07 -20.58 -20.08
CA ILE A 279 -19.22 -21.53 -20.83
C ILE A 279 -19.59 -22.98 -20.50
N LYS A 280 -19.80 -23.32 -19.23
CA LYS A 280 -20.25 -24.67 -18.82
C LYS A 280 -21.60 -25.01 -19.45
N ARG A 281 -22.55 -24.09 -19.43
CA ARG A 281 -23.88 -24.25 -20.03
C ARG A 281 -23.78 -24.51 -21.53
N LEU A 282 -23.04 -23.67 -22.27
CA LEU A 282 -22.81 -23.83 -23.71
C LEU A 282 -22.15 -25.18 -24.05
N ARG A 283 -21.23 -25.65 -23.20
CA ARG A 283 -20.57 -26.95 -23.39
C ARG A 283 -21.54 -28.12 -23.16
N THR A 284 -22.43 -28.02 -22.17
CA THR A 284 -23.47 -29.02 -21.90
C THR A 284 -24.49 -29.07 -23.03
N GLU A 285 -25.00 -27.91 -23.47
CA GLU A 285 -25.92 -27.79 -24.60
C GLU A 285 -25.29 -28.33 -25.89
N SER A 286 -24.01 -28.04 -26.14
CA SER A 286 -23.28 -28.58 -27.30
C SER A 286 -23.10 -30.10 -27.23
N LYS A 287 -22.83 -30.67 -26.04
CA LYS A 287 -22.73 -32.12 -25.87
C LYS A 287 -24.08 -32.81 -26.07
N GLN A 288 -25.16 -32.23 -25.54
CA GLN A 288 -26.52 -32.74 -25.76
C GLN A 288 -26.86 -32.74 -27.24
N TYR A 289 -26.60 -31.64 -27.95
CA TYR A 289 -26.81 -31.56 -29.40
C TYR A 289 -26.06 -32.65 -30.18
N ILE A 290 -24.76 -32.87 -29.89
CA ILE A 290 -23.96 -33.92 -30.55
C ILE A 290 -24.53 -35.31 -30.25
N LYS A 291 -24.92 -35.55 -28.99
CA LYS A 291 -25.55 -36.81 -28.59
C LYS A 291 -26.86 -37.05 -29.35
N THR A 292 -27.71 -36.04 -29.44
CA THR A 292 -28.99 -36.11 -30.16
C THR A 292 -28.80 -36.32 -31.67
N ILE A 293 -27.75 -35.76 -32.28
CA ILE A 293 -27.38 -36.08 -33.67
C ILE A 293 -26.98 -37.54 -33.83
N ASN A 294 -26.14 -38.06 -32.93
CA ASN A 294 -25.60 -39.41 -33.05
C ASN A 294 -26.64 -40.50 -32.75
N GLU A 295 -27.67 -40.20 -31.96
CA GLU A 295 -28.70 -41.15 -31.55
C GLU A 295 -29.94 -41.15 -32.45
N THR A 296 -30.10 -40.15 -33.32
CA THR A 296 -31.30 -40.02 -34.15
C THR A 296 -31.07 -40.50 -35.58
N ASN A 297 -31.91 -41.42 -36.05
CA ASN A 297 -31.92 -41.91 -37.43
C ASN A 297 -32.90 -41.16 -38.35
N ASP A 298 -33.61 -40.15 -37.83
CA ASP A 298 -34.59 -39.36 -38.58
C ASP A 298 -33.95 -38.08 -39.17
N ILE A 299 -33.90 -38.02 -40.50
CA ILE A 299 -33.34 -36.90 -41.28
C ILE A 299 -34.15 -35.62 -41.10
N GLU A 300 -35.46 -35.71 -40.92
CA GLU A 300 -36.33 -34.54 -40.79
C GLU A 300 -36.17 -33.87 -39.43
N PHE A 301 -36.05 -34.69 -38.38
CA PHE A 301 -35.68 -34.23 -37.04
C PHE A 301 -34.30 -33.55 -37.00
N LEU A 302 -33.30 -34.11 -37.70
CA LEU A 302 -31.96 -33.51 -37.80
C LEU A 302 -31.99 -32.12 -38.48
N LYS A 303 -32.84 -31.92 -39.50
CA LYS A 303 -33.00 -30.61 -40.15
C LYS A 303 -33.57 -29.57 -39.17
N ARG A 304 -34.61 -29.93 -38.41
CA ARG A 304 -35.20 -29.04 -37.38
C ARG A 304 -34.20 -28.70 -36.28
N LEU A 305 -33.45 -29.71 -35.80
CA LEU A 305 -32.42 -29.53 -34.77
C LEU A 305 -31.33 -28.54 -35.22
N ARG A 306 -30.94 -28.59 -36.51
CA ARG A 306 -29.96 -27.68 -37.10
C ARG A 306 -30.49 -26.24 -37.21
N GLU A 307 -31.75 -26.06 -37.60
CA GLU A 307 -32.38 -24.73 -37.67
C GLU A 307 -32.53 -24.09 -36.29
N ASP A 308 -32.97 -24.86 -35.30
CA ASP A 308 -33.09 -24.43 -33.90
C ASP A 308 -31.76 -23.94 -33.31
N ARG A 309 -30.64 -24.58 -33.70
CA ARG A 309 -29.31 -24.15 -33.27
C ARG A 309 -28.87 -22.88 -33.98
N ARG A 310 -29.16 -22.77 -35.27
CA ARG A 310 -28.82 -21.59 -36.09
C ARG A 310 -29.57 -20.33 -35.68
N GLN A 311 -30.75 -20.47 -35.06
CA GLN A 311 -31.50 -19.33 -34.50
C GLN A 311 -31.01 -18.91 -33.10
N LYS A 312 -30.24 -19.75 -32.41
CA LYS A 312 -29.71 -19.49 -31.05
C LYS A 312 -28.29 -18.91 -31.03
N ASP A 313 -27.52 -19.14 -32.10
CA ASP A 313 -26.20 -18.55 -32.34
C ASP A 313 -26.32 -17.15 -32.96
#